data_AF-A0A7Y8UZF2-F1
#
_entry.id   AF-A0A7Y8UZF2-F1
#
_cell.length_a   1.000
_cell.length_b   1.000
_cell.length_c   1.000
_cell.angle_alpha   90.00
_cell.angle_beta   90.00
_cell.angle_gamma   90.00
#
_symmetry.space_group_name_H-M   'P 1'
#
loop_
_entity.id
_entity.type
_entity.pdbx_description
1 polymer ?
#
loop_
_entity_poly.entity_id
_entity_poly.type
_entity_poly.pdbx_seq_one_letter_code
_entity_poly.pdbx_strand_id
1 'polypeptide(L)'
;MTTMYINEAGVRPWESMHPTDDARFTTTTLLARNFSSVWNSWCDTMDLLSEEWPIKKEWTSTTTISFNSKAEEYLFKKNITATLGADDLFKKNEKTNIYSTIKNHSNSSRKIQNLVFEGSHNALLIVQKSETSVEELWIKMTIFEKLITPEKISTFLDSQANILLCRFYESETHATAQLMYKTTSENKAIIKNIRSLFKEISIKDIHHYINGTKAKN
;
A
#
# COMPACT_ATOMS: atom_id res chain seq x y z
N MET A 1 8.18 -9.02 -19.27
CA MET A 1 6.72 -9.15 -19.50
C MET A 1 6.10 -7.81 -19.13
N THR A 2 5.20 -7.29 -19.94
CA THR A 2 4.56 -5.99 -19.71
C THR A 2 3.57 -6.08 -18.55
N THR A 3 3.64 -5.16 -17.60
CA THR A 3 2.67 -5.03 -16.51
C THR A 3 1.25 -4.91 -17.05
N MET A 4 0.33 -5.64 -16.44
CA MET A 4 -1.12 -5.56 -16.71
C MET A 4 -1.81 -4.95 -15.51
N TYR A 5 -3.06 -4.50 -15.66
CA TYR A 5 -3.87 -4.06 -14.53
C TYR A 5 -5.23 -4.75 -14.48
N ILE A 6 -5.77 -4.85 -13.27
CA ILE A 6 -7.13 -5.29 -12.98
C ILE A 6 -7.79 -4.17 -12.17
N ASN A 7 -9.07 -3.88 -12.42
CA ASN A 7 -9.80 -2.88 -11.66
C ASN A 7 -11.11 -3.46 -11.13
N GLU A 8 -11.22 -3.55 -9.81
CA GLU A 8 -12.33 -4.24 -9.15
C GLU A 8 -13.03 -3.32 -8.15
N ALA A 9 -14.35 -3.46 -8.06
CA ALA A 9 -15.12 -2.82 -7.00
C ALA A 9 -14.81 -3.47 -5.64
N GLY A 10 -14.79 -2.65 -4.60
CA GLY A 10 -14.49 -3.07 -3.24
C GLY A 10 -13.02 -2.99 -2.85
N VAL A 11 -12.73 -3.44 -1.63
CA VAL A 11 -11.37 -3.55 -1.10
C VAL A 11 -10.94 -5.01 -1.19
N ARG A 12 -9.96 -5.29 -2.05
CA ARG A 12 -9.54 -6.64 -2.43
C ARG A 12 -8.01 -6.82 -2.37
N PRO A 13 -7.39 -6.78 -1.17
CA PRO A 13 -5.96 -7.08 -1.03
C PRO A 13 -5.68 -8.48 -1.57
N TRP A 14 -4.56 -8.64 -2.26
CA TRP A 14 -4.26 -9.79 -3.11
C TRP A 14 -4.22 -11.10 -2.31
N GLU A 15 -3.64 -11.07 -1.12
CA GLU A 15 -3.59 -12.24 -0.24
C GLU A 15 -4.86 -12.48 0.60
N SER A 16 -5.89 -11.63 0.47
CA SER A 16 -7.09 -11.74 1.30
C SER A 16 -8.05 -12.80 0.79
N MET A 17 -8.45 -13.71 1.68
CA MET A 17 -9.52 -14.68 1.41
C MET A 17 -10.93 -14.08 1.51
N HIS A 18 -11.06 -12.92 2.13
CA HIS A 18 -12.34 -12.28 2.45
C HIS A 18 -12.36 -10.82 2.01
N PRO A 19 -12.37 -10.55 0.69
CA PRO A 19 -12.51 -9.18 0.20
C PRO A 19 -13.84 -8.55 0.64
N THR A 20 -13.91 -7.23 0.63
CA THR A 20 -15.20 -6.53 0.73
C THR A 20 -15.68 -6.14 -0.67
N ASP A 21 -16.92 -6.45 -1.02
CA ASP A 21 -17.52 -6.13 -2.33
C ASP A 21 -18.21 -4.73 -2.34
N ASP A 22 -17.82 -3.84 -1.42
CA ASP A 22 -18.46 -2.53 -1.28
C ASP A 22 -18.06 -1.58 -2.43
N ALA A 23 -19.00 -1.29 -3.33
CA ALA A 23 -18.81 -0.46 -4.51
C ALA A 23 -18.39 1.00 -4.20
N ARG A 24 -18.50 1.45 -2.94
CA ARG A 24 -17.95 2.74 -2.50
C ARG A 24 -16.42 2.78 -2.59
N PHE A 25 -15.76 1.64 -2.70
CA PHE A 25 -14.31 1.52 -2.85
C PHE A 25 -13.94 0.86 -4.18
N THR A 26 -12.72 1.11 -4.60
CA THR A 26 -12.11 0.47 -5.77
C THR A 26 -10.72 -0.01 -5.38
N THR A 27 -10.37 -1.22 -5.85
CA THR A 27 -9.02 -1.76 -5.82
C THR A 27 -8.52 -1.88 -7.26
N THR A 28 -7.50 -1.11 -7.60
CA THR A 28 -6.78 -1.26 -8.87
C THR A 28 -5.47 -1.99 -8.62
N THR A 29 -5.29 -3.16 -9.23
CA THR A 29 -4.12 -4.02 -9.05
C THR A 29 -3.25 -3.98 -10.29
N LEU A 30 -1.99 -3.56 -10.16
CA LEU A 30 -0.95 -3.76 -11.17
C LEU A 30 -0.30 -5.13 -10.95
N LEU A 31 -0.09 -5.89 -12.02
CA LEU A 31 0.38 -7.28 -11.97
C LEU A 31 1.58 -7.48 -12.91
N ALA A 32 2.70 -7.92 -12.34
CA ALA A 32 3.94 -8.18 -13.08
C ALA A 32 4.64 -9.47 -12.59
N ARG A 33 5.70 -9.91 -13.28
CA ARG A 33 6.42 -11.16 -12.93
C ARG A 33 7.25 -11.08 -11.65
N ASN A 34 7.68 -9.89 -11.25
CA ASN A 34 8.54 -9.69 -10.09
C ASN A 34 8.30 -8.31 -9.48
N PHE A 35 8.74 -8.13 -8.24
CA PHE A 35 8.52 -6.90 -7.49
C PHE A 35 9.15 -5.68 -8.16
N SER A 36 10.37 -5.79 -8.68
CA SER A 36 11.04 -4.68 -9.39
C SER A 36 10.18 -4.12 -10.55
N SER A 37 9.56 -5.00 -11.34
CA SER A 37 8.70 -4.58 -12.46
C SER A 37 7.43 -3.89 -11.98
N VAL A 38 6.80 -4.41 -10.93
CA VAL A 38 5.56 -3.83 -10.37
C VAL A 38 5.84 -2.50 -9.67
N TRP A 39 6.98 -2.39 -8.99
CA TRP A 39 7.43 -1.17 -8.36
C TRP A 39 7.70 -0.06 -9.38
N ASN A 40 8.38 -0.38 -10.48
CA ASN A 40 8.58 0.58 -11.58
C ASN A 40 7.25 1.04 -12.17
N SER A 41 6.31 0.12 -12.36
CA SER A 41 4.97 0.43 -12.88
C SER A 41 4.15 1.31 -11.92
N TRP A 42 4.29 1.06 -10.61
CA TRP A 42 3.71 1.91 -9.58
C TRP A 42 4.35 3.31 -9.62
N CYS A 43 5.68 3.42 -9.76
CA CYS A 43 6.36 4.71 -9.90
C CYS A 43 5.86 5.46 -11.14
N ASP A 44 5.76 4.80 -12.30
CA ASP A 44 5.23 5.41 -13.53
C ASP A 44 3.82 5.95 -13.32
N THR A 45 2.97 5.21 -12.60
CA THR A 45 1.62 5.64 -12.23
C THR A 45 1.63 6.87 -11.32
N MET A 46 2.46 6.84 -10.27
CA MET A 46 2.54 7.93 -9.30
C MET A 46 3.18 9.19 -9.86
N ASP A 47 4.11 9.06 -10.81
CA ASP A 47 4.71 10.20 -11.50
C ASP A 47 3.63 10.99 -12.27
N LEU A 48 2.68 10.30 -12.93
CA LEU A 48 1.51 10.92 -13.59
C LEU A 48 0.49 11.50 -12.61
N LEU A 49 0.47 11.04 -11.36
CA LEU A 49 -0.44 11.52 -10.31
C LEU A 49 0.21 12.58 -9.41
N SER A 50 1.49 12.92 -9.63
CA SER A 50 2.30 13.70 -8.70
C SER A 50 1.75 15.10 -8.39
N GLU A 51 1.02 15.72 -9.33
CA GLU A 51 0.38 17.03 -9.11
C GLU A 51 -0.82 16.95 -8.17
N GLU A 52 -1.68 15.93 -8.32
CA GLU A 52 -2.90 15.77 -7.51
C GLU A 52 -2.64 14.99 -6.20
N TRP A 53 -1.63 14.12 -6.23
CA TRP A 53 -1.26 13.19 -5.15
C TRP A 53 0.22 13.35 -4.77
N PRO A 54 0.63 14.52 -4.28
CA PRO A 54 2.04 14.84 -4.07
C PRO A 54 2.65 14.08 -2.90
N ILE A 55 1.90 13.95 -1.80
CA ILE A 55 2.41 13.52 -0.50
C ILE A 55 2.44 12.00 -0.43
N LYS A 56 3.59 11.45 -0.05
CA LYS A 56 3.83 10.01 0.06
C LYS A 56 4.39 9.74 1.45
N LYS A 57 3.77 8.83 2.19
CA LYS A 57 4.17 8.44 3.54
C LYS A 57 4.15 6.93 3.67
N GLU A 58 5.12 6.37 4.34
CA GLU A 58 5.15 4.95 4.68
C GLU A 58 4.66 4.78 6.11
N TRP A 59 3.81 3.79 6.32
CA TRP A 59 3.47 3.32 7.65
C TRP A 59 3.91 1.87 7.80
N THR A 60 4.55 1.58 8.92
CA THR A 60 4.87 0.21 9.32
C THR A 60 4.53 0.00 10.79
N SER A 61 4.19 -1.23 11.14
CA SER A 61 4.10 -1.65 12.55
C SER A 61 5.00 -2.84 12.84
N THR A 62 5.44 -2.94 14.08
CA THR A 62 5.97 -4.22 14.58
C THR A 62 4.84 -5.24 14.53
N THR A 63 5.14 -6.45 14.06
CA THR A 63 4.32 -7.61 14.40
C THR A 63 4.17 -7.70 15.92
N THR A 64 3.16 -8.42 16.41
CA THR A 64 2.87 -8.61 17.85
C THR A 64 3.95 -9.42 18.59
N ILE A 65 5.22 -9.18 18.30
CA ILE A 65 6.37 -9.78 18.95
C ILE A 65 6.53 -9.05 20.28
N SER A 66 6.30 -9.77 21.37
CA SER A 66 6.74 -9.35 22.69
C SER A 66 8.26 -9.39 22.73
N PHE A 67 8.91 -8.26 23.02
CA PHE A 67 10.35 -8.25 23.30
C PHE A 67 10.66 -9.18 24.47
N ASN A 68 11.69 -10.01 24.34
CA ASN A 68 12.13 -10.95 25.37
C ASN A 68 12.80 -10.23 26.54
N SER A 69 13.27 -8.99 26.34
CA SER A 69 13.86 -8.17 27.39
C SER A 69 13.74 -6.67 27.12
N LYS A 70 13.91 -5.85 28.18
CA LYS A 70 14.03 -4.39 28.04
C LYS A 70 15.25 -3.97 27.21
N ALA A 71 16.32 -4.77 27.22
CA ALA A 71 17.51 -4.51 26.42
C ALA A 71 17.22 -4.69 24.92
N GLU A 72 16.45 -5.72 24.56
CA GLU A 72 15.99 -5.95 23.19
C GLU A 72 15.07 -4.82 22.72
N GLU A 73 14.08 -4.43 23.54
CA GLU A 73 13.21 -3.29 23.24
C GLU A 73 14.01 -1.98 23.08
N TYR A 74 15.03 -1.76 23.91
CA TYR A 74 15.90 -0.59 23.81
C TYR A 74 16.72 -0.58 22.51
N LEU A 75 17.35 -1.71 22.15
CA LEU A 75 18.11 -1.84 20.90
C LEU A 75 17.21 -1.65 19.69
N PHE A 76 16.00 -2.22 19.72
CA PHE A 76 15.00 -2.01 18.69
C PHE A 76 14.68 -0.52 18.52
N LYS A 77 14.34 0.20 19.60
CA LYS A 77 14.07 1.65 19.55
C LYS A 77 15.24 2.43 18.97
N LYS A 78 16.46 2.12 19.41
CA LYS A 78 17.68 2.78 18.93
C LYS A 78 17.87 2.58 17.43
N ASN A 79 17.71 1.35 16.95
CA ASN A 79 17.87 1.02 15.53
C ASN A 79 16.81 1.71 14.67
N ILE A 80 15.54 1.70 15.09
CA ILE A 80 14.48 2.36 14.34
C ILE A 80 14.71 3.87 14.30
N THR A 81 14.99 4.50 15.45
CA THR A 81 15.23 5.95 15.55
C THR A 81 16.38 6.42 14.66
N ALA A 82 17.43 5.59 14.49
CA ALA A 82 18.54 5.90 13.60
C ALA A 82 18.17 5.95 12.11
N THR A 83 16.99 5.43 11.73
CA THR A 83 16.48 5.42 10.35
C THR A 83 15.41 6.48 10.07
N LEU A 84 15.11 7.33 11.05
CA LEU A 84 14.04 8.33 10.96
C LEU A 84 14.61 9.72 10.67
N GLY A 85 13.93 10.46 9.81
CA GLY A 85 14.14 11.88 9.58
C GLY A 85 13.48 12.77 10.65
N ALA A 86 13.63 14.08 10.51
CA ALA A 86 13.11 15.07 11.45
C ALA A 86 11.57 15.10 11.53
N ASP A 87 10.90 14.85 10.41
CA ASP A 87 9.43 14.91 10.30
C ASP A 87 8.76 13.53 10.47
N ASP A 88 9.56 12.48 10.68
CA ASP A 88 9.07 11.13 10.84
C ASP A 88 8.56 10.88 12.27
N LEU A 89 7.64 9.93 12.41
CA LEU A 89 7.08 9.55 13.70
C LEU A 89 7.43 8.11 14.03
N PHE A 90 7.82 7.88 15.29
CA PHE A 90 7.90 6.55 15.89
C PHE A 90 7.26 6.57 17.26
N LYS A 91 6.22 5.76 17.44
CA LYS A 91 5.42 5.80 18.65
C LYS A 91 4.91 4.42 19.02
N LYS A 92 4.76 4.22 20.32
CA LYS A 92 4.09 3.06 20.91
C LYS A 92 2.62 3.40 21.13
N ASN A 93 1.74 2.51 20.73
CA ASN A 93 0.36 2.56 21.16
C ASN A 93 0.22 1.83 22.51
N GLU A 94 -0.08 2.58 23.57
CA GLU A 94 -0.19 2.04 24.93
C GLU A 94 -1.33 1.02 25.09
N LYS A 95 -2.36 1.05 24.24
CA LYS A 95 -3.48 0.11 24.31
C LYS A 95 -3.16 -1.24 23.68
N THR A 96 -2.43 -1.23 22.57
CA THR A 96 -2.09 -2.45 21.82
C THR A 96 -0.69 -2.97 22.16
N ASN A 97 0.13 -2.14 22.82
CA ASN A 97 1.54 -2.36 23.10
C ASN A 97 2.39 -2.54 21.82
N ILE A 98 1.90 -2.05 20.68
CA ILE A 98 2.55 -2.17 19.36
C ILE A 98 3.30 -0.87 19.05
N TYR A 99 4.50 -1.00 18.49
CA TYR A 99 5.22 0.13 17.92
C TYR A 99 4.86 0.29 16.45
N SER A 100 4.69 1.52 16.02
CA SER A 100 4.50 1.85 14.62
C SER A 100 5.27 3.10 14.23
N THR A 101 5.62 3.18 12.95
CA THR A 101 6.32 4.32 12.37
C THR A 101 5.49 4.95 11.27
N ILE A 102 5.67 6.26 11.08
CA ILE A 102 5.33 6.95 9.84
C ILE A 102 6.59 7.63 9.33
N LYS A 103 6.98 7.34 8.08
CA LYS A 103 8.08 8.00 7.40
C LYS A 103 7.57 8.87 6.27
N ASN A 104 8.04 10.10 6.16
CA ASN A 104 7.75 10.95 5.03
C ASN A 104 8.70 10.62 3.88
N HIS A 105 8.14 10.52 2.69
CA HIS A 105 8.89 10.19 1.49
C HIS A 105 8.97 11.38 0.54
N SER A 106 9.99 11.34 -0.33
CA SER A 106 10.12 12.30 -1.42
C SER A 106 8.90 12.25 -2.34
N ASN A 107 8.47 13.41 -2.86
CA ASN A 107 7.42 13.47 -3.89
C ASN A 107 7.80 12.65 -5.13
N SER A 108 9.09 12.47 -5.39
CA SER A 108 9.62 11.62 -6.46
C SER A 108 9.54 10.15 -6.06
N SER A 109 8.55 9.44 -6.61
CA SER A 109 8.25 8.02 -6.35
C SER A 109 9.48 7.10 -6.46
N ARG A 110 10.38 7.38 -7.41
CA ARG A 110 11.58 6.58 -7.67
C ARG A 110 12.69 6.71 -6.61
N LYS A 111 12.60 7.71 -5.74
CA LYS A 111 13.57 7.90 -4.64
C LYS A 111 13.16 7.15 -3.38
N ILE A 112 11.96 6.58 -3.36
CA ILE A 112 11.45 5.79 -2.23
C ILE A 112 12.17 4.45 -2.22
N GLN A 113 12.76 4.10 -1.06
CA GLN A 113 13.32 2.78 -0.85
C GLN A 113 12.19 1.78 -0.70
N ASN A 114 12.20 0.73 -1.52
CA ASN A 114 11.06 -0.19 -1.65
C ASN A 114 11.20 -1.50 -0.86
N LEU A 115 12.37 -1.75 -0.27
CA LEU A 115 12.67 -2.97 0.50
C LEU A 115 11.68 -3.23 1.64
N VAL A 116 11.12 -2.19 2.26
CA VAL A 116 10.10 -2.33 3.31
C VAL A 116 8.79 -2.91 2.78
N PHE A 117 8.49 -2.73 1.49
CA PHE A 117 7.24 -3.20 0.88
C PHE A 117 7.37 -4.56 0.21
N GLU A 118 8.60 -5.01 -0.08
CA GLU A 118 8.88 -6.31 -0.68
C GLU A 118 8.55 -7.43 0.34
N GLY A 119 7.49 -8.20 0.07
CA GLY A 119 7.06 -9.32 0.93
C GLY A 119 6.48 -8.92 2.31
N SER A 120 6.22 -7.63 2.55
CA SER A 120 5.77 -7.15 3.87
C SER A 120 4.25 -7.14 4.03
N HIS A 121 3.79 -7.81 5.08
CA HIS A 121 2.37 -7.85 5.44
C HIS A 121 1.94 -6.71 6.37
N ASN A 122 2.88 -5.95 6.93
CA ASN A 122 2.64 -4.90 7.94
C ASN A 122 3.15 -3.53 7.50
N ALA A 123 3.31 -3.33 6.20
CA ALA A 123 3.67 -2.06 5.60
C ALA A 123 2.54 -1.57 4.69
N LEU A 124 2.28 -0.27 4.74
CA LEU A 124 1.37 0.42 3.84
C LEU A 124 2.07 1.67 3.32
N LEU A 125 1.90 1.93 2.03
CA LEU A 125 2.30 3.19 1.43
C LEU A 125 1.06 4.05 1.28
N ILE A 126 1.09 5.23 1.87
CA ILE A 126 -0.02 6.17 1.96
C ILE A 126 0.28 7.30 0.99
N VAL A 127 -0.65 7.58 0.09
CA VAL A 127 -0.56 8.71 -0.84
C VAL A 127 -1.71 9.66 -0.56
N GLN A 128 -1.42 10.94 -0.39
CA GLN A 128 -2.41 11.95 0.04
C GLN A 128 -2.47 13.11 -0.95
N LYS A 129 -3.69 13.62 -1.19
CA LYS A 129 -3.89 14.88 -1.93
C LYS A 129 -3.48 16.10 -1.13
N SER A 130 -3.82 16.08 0.16
CA SER A 130 -3.63 17.17 1.10
C SER A 130 -2.91 16.68 2.36
N GLU A 131 -2.05 17.53 2.91
CA GLU A 131 -1.28 17.21 4.11
C GLU A 131 -2.21 16.92 5.29
N THR A 132 -1.95 15.83 5.98
CA THR A 132 -2.55 15.51 7.29
C THR A 132 -1.41 15.47 8.29
N SER A 133 -1.62 16.05 9.48
CA SER A 133 -0.62 15.99 10.54
C SER A 133 -0.17 14.55 10.78
N VAL A 134 1.12 14.35 11.01
CA VAL A 134 1.68 13.01 11.15
C VAL A 134 1.07 12.29 12.36
N GLU A 135 0.75 13.01 13.42
CA GLU A 135 0.08 12.50 14.61
C GLU A 135 -1.36 12.06 14.33
N GLU A 136 -2.15 12.87 13.61
CA GLU A 136 -3.52 12.50 13.27
C GLU A 136 -3.54 11.30 12.33
N LEU A 137 -2.65 11.27 11.34
CA LEU A 137 -2.50 10.12 10.46
C LEU A 137 -2.12 8.88 11.26
N TRP A 138 -1.16 8.98 12.18
CA TRP A 138 -0.76 7.88 13.05
C TRP A 138 -1.92 7.32 13.87
N ILE A 139 -2.71 8.19 14.51
CA ILE A 139 -3.91 7.78 15.26
C ILE A 139 -4.83 6.94 14.38
N LYS A 140 -5.09 7.39 13.15
CA LYS A 140 -5.94 6.67 12.19
C LYS A 140 -5.33 5.35 11.74
N MET A 141 -4.02 5.31 11.52
CA MET A 141 -3.31 4.10 11.11
C MET A 141 -3.26 3.02 12.21
N THR A 142 -3.48 3.37 13.48
CA THR A 142 -3.51 2.37 14.58
C THR A 142 -4.55 1.26 14.38
N ILE A 143 -5.58 1.48 13.54
CA ILE A 143 -6.55 0.44 13.17
C ILE A 143 -5.87 -0.81 12.56
N PHE A 144 -4.72 -0.62 11.91
CA PHE A 144 -3.98 -1.66 11.19
C PHE A 144 -2.96 -2.42 12.05
N GLU A 145 -2.61 -1.93 13.24
CA GLU A 145 -1.47 -2.44 14.03
C GLU A 145 -1.50 -3.96 14.29
N LYS A 146 -2.68 -4.53 14.53
CA LYS A 146 -2.82 -5.98 14.78
C LYS A 146 -2.81 -6.80 13.49
N LEU A 147 -3.48 -6.28 12.47
CA LEU A 147 -3.69 -6.95 11.19
C LEU A 147 -4.31 -5.97 10.21
N ILE A 148 -3.79 -5.96 8.99
CA ILE A 148 -4.40 -5.26 7.85
C ILE A 148 -5.46 -6.19 7.25
N THR A 149 -6.73 -5.78 7.32
CA THR A 149 -7.85 -6.53 6.72
C THR A 149 -8.65 -5.63 5.78
N PRO A 150 -9.39 -6.21 4.81
CA PRO A 150 -10.24 -5.44 3.92
C PRO A 150 -11.24 -4.55 4.64
N GLU A 151 -11.86 -5.03 5.73
CA GLU A 151 -12.85 -4.26 6.51
C GLU A 151 -12.23 -3.04 7.19
N LYS A 152 -11.00 -3.19 7.70
CA LYS A 152 -10.26 -2.09 8.32
C LYS A 152 -9.81 -1.07 7.28
N ILE A 153 -9.39 -1.53 6.10
CA ILE A 153 -9.06 -0.65 4.98
C ILE A 153 -10.30 0.13 4.54
N SER A 154 -11.45 -0.53 4.35
CA SER A 154 -12.73 0.12 4.03
C SER A 154 -13.10 1.16 5.10
N THR A 155 -13.01 0.79 6.38
CA THR A 155 -13.27 1.71 7.52
C THR A 155 -12.36 2.94 7.48
N PHE A 156 -11.07 2.72 7.26
CA PHE A 156 -10.09 3.80 7.16
C PHE A 156 -10.39 4.73 5.98
N LEU A 157 -10.58 4.17 4.78
CA LEU A 157 -10.85 4.93 3.56
C LEU A 157 -12.19 5.66 3.60
N ASP A 158 -13.20 5.13 4.29
CA ASP A 158 -14.49 5.85 4.42
C ASP A 158 -14.33 7.15 5.21
N SER A 159 -13.44 7.15 6.20
CA SER A 159 -13.11 8.33 7.00
C SER A 159 -12.13 9.28 6.31
N GLN A 160 -11.39 8.81 5.29
CA GLN A 160 -10.27 9.53 4.65
C GLN A 160 -10.43 9.60 3.12
N ALA A 161 -11.29 10.50 2.63
CA ALA A 161 -11.56 10.62 1.20
C ALA A 161 -10.36 11.04 0.34
N ASN A 162 -9.37 11.72 0.94
CA ASN A 162 -8.18 12.26 0.26
C ASN A 162 -6.96 11.33 0.34
N ILE A 163 -7.17 10.04 0.63
CA ILE A 163 -6.10 9.06 0.77
C ILE A 163 -6.28 7.93 -0.24
N LEU A 164 -5.15 7.57 -0.84
CA LEU A 164 -4.93 6.36 -1.59
C LEU A 164 -4.01 5.46 -0.76
N LEU A 165 -4.46 4.24 -0.48
CA LEU A 165 -3.62 3.22 0.17
C LEU A 165 -2.99 2.34 -0.89
N CYS A 166 -1.68 2.18 -0.81
CA CYS A 166 -0.89 1.34 -1.67
C CYS A 166 -0.33 0.17 -0.87
N ARG A 167 -0.46 -1.03 -1.41
CA ARG A 167 0.06 -2.26 -0.82
C ARG A 167 0.73 -3.10 -1.89
N PHE A 168 1.77 -3.82 -1.51
CA PHE A 168 2.52 -4.65 -2.42
C PHE A 168 2.51 -6.09 -1.93
N TYR A 169 2.54 -7.01 -2.88
CA TYR A 169 2.62 -8.43 -2.63
C TYR A 169 3.62 -9.03 -3.61
N GLU A 170 4.38 -10.01 -3.15
CA GLU A 170 5.27 -10.79 -4.00
C GLU A 170 5.15 -12.27 -3.68
N SER A 171 5.19 -13.07 -4.75
CA SER A 171 5.29 -14.52 -4.71
C SER A 171 6.35 -14.98 -5.71
N GLU A 172 6.64 -16.27 -5.73
CA GLU A 172 7.62 -16.85 -6.66
C GLU A 172 7.26 -16.64 -8.15
N THR A 173 5.97 -16.44 -8.47
CA THR A 173 5.49 -16.41 -9.86
C THR A 173 5.12 -15.01 -10.34
N HIS A 174 4.79 -14.11 -9.43
CA HIS A 174 4.32 -12.77 -9.73
C HIS A 174 4.40 -11.85 -8.52
N ALA A 175 4.36 -10.55 -8.78
CA ALA A 175 4.18 -9.51 -7.79
C ALA A 175 3.03 -8.58 -8.18
N THR A 176 2.42 -7.96 -7.18
CA THR A 176 1.33 -7.00 -7.36
C THR A 176 1.60 -5.69 -6.62
N ALA A 177 1.11 -4.59 -7.21
CA ALA A 177 0.95 -3.31 -6.52
C ALA A 177 -0.53 -2.95 -6.55
N GLN A 178 -1.13 -2.78 -5.39
CA GLN A 178 -2.56 -2.56 -5.21
C GLN A 178 -2.83 -1.16 -4.71
N LEU A 179 -3.66 -0.44 -5.46
CA LEU A 179 -4.11 0.91 -5.17
C LEU A 179 -5.57 0.81 -4.68
N MET A 180 -5.81 1.13 -3.42
CA MET A 180 -7.11 1.05 -2.77
C MET A 180 -7.58 2.45 -2.37
N TYR A 181 -8.76 2.84 -2.86
CA TYR A 181 -9.27 4.21 -2.70
C TYR A 181 -10.80 4.24 -2.76
N LYS A 182 -11.38 5.35 -2.28
CA LYS A 182 -12.82 5.61 -2.38
C LYS A 182 -13.20 5.92 -3.84
N THR A 183 -14.26 5.29 -4.34
CA THR A 183 -14.78 5.48 -5.69
C THR A 183 -15.49 6.83 -5.79
N THR A 184 -14.75 7.90 -6.09
CA THR A 184 -15.29 9.25 -6.30
C THR A 184 -14.98 9.76 -7.70
N SER A 185 -15.70 10.79 -8.14
CA SER A 185 -15.41 11.46 -9.42
C SER A 185 -14.00 12.02 -9.48
N GLU A 186 -13.49 12.49 -8.36
CA GLU A 186 -12.15 13.06 -8.23
C GLU A 186 -11.07 11.99 -8.40
N ASN A 187 -11.32 10.76 -7.96
CA ASN A 187 -10.35 9.67 -8.05
C ASN A 187 -10.35 8.97 -9.43
N LYS A 188 -11.15 9.45 -10.40
CA LYS A 188 -11.16 8.95 -11.78
C LYS A 188 -9.82 9.14 -12.51
N ALA A 189 -9.00 10.11 -12.09
CA ALA A 189 -7.67 10.34 -12.65
C ALA A 189 -6.76 9.11 -12.47
N ILE A 190 -6.89 8.40 -11.33
CA ILE A 190 -6.09 7.21 -11.02
C ILE A 190 -6.28 6.15 -12.11
N ILE A 191 -7.53 5.73 -12.34
CA ILE A 191 -7.82 4.68 -13.33
C ILE A 191 -7.57 5.15 -14.77
N LYS A 192 -7.78 6.44 -15.07
CA LYS A 192 -7.47 7.01 -16.39
C LYS A 192 -5.99 6.92 -16.70
N ASN A 193 -5.13 7.27 -15.73
CA ASN A 193 -3.68 7.23 -15.90
C ASN A 193 -3.18 5.79 -16.02
N ILE A 194 -3.68 4.88 -15.18
CA ILE A 194 -3.36 3.44 -15.26
C ILE A 194 -3.74 2.87 -16.62
N ARG A 195 -4.93 3.19 -17.14
CA ARG A 195 -5.39 2.81 -18.50
C ARG A 195 -4.49 3.29 -19.62
N SER A 196 -3.87 4.45 -19.45
CA SER A 196 -2.96 5.00 -20.48
C SER A 196 -1.61 4.29 -20.51
N LEU A 197 -1.21 3.66 -19.40
CA LEU A 197 0.09 3.01 -19.23
C LEU A 197 0.03 1.50 -19.44
N PHE A 198 -1.06 0.85 -19.01
CA PHE A 198 -1.14 -0.60 -18.90
C PHE A 198 -2.40 -1.15 -19.55
N LYS A 199 -2.32 -2.39 -20.03
CA LYS A 199 -3.47 -3.09 -20.58
C LYS A 199 -4.29 -3.74 -19.46
N GLU A 200 -5.61 -3.61 -19.56
CA GLU A 200 -6.54 -4.28 -18.65
C GLU A 200 -6.58 -5.78 -18.93
N ILE A 201 -6.66 -6.58 -17.88
CA ILE A 201 -6.90 -8.01 -17.95
C ILE A 201 -8.10 -8.39 -17.09
N SER A 202 -8.89 -9.37 -17.55
CA SER A 202 -10.01 -9.88 -16.76
C SER A 202 -9.50 -10.76 -15.63
N ILE A 203 -10.28 -10.85 -14.54
CA ILE A 203 -9.96 -11.73 -13.40
C ILE A 203 -9.78 -13.19 -13.85
N LYS A 204 -10.58 -13.63 -14.83
CA LYS A 204 -10.52 -15.00 -15.36
C LYS A 204 -9.18 -15.31 -16.03
N ASP A 205 -8.52 -14.30 -16.59
CA ASP A 205 -7.28 -14.45 -17.35
C ASP A 205 -6.01 -14.27 -16.50
N ILE A 206 -6.15 -13.95 -15.21
CA ILE A 206 -5.01 -13.78 -14.29
C ILE A 206 -4.12 -15.01 -14.29
N HIS A 207 -4.71 -16.20 -14.13
CA HIS A 207 -3.97 -17.45 -14.08
C HIS A 207 -3.22 -17.73 -15.39
N HIS A 208 -3.78 -17.33 -16.53
CA HIS A 208 -3.13 -17.43 -17.83
C HIS A 208 -1.91 -16.51 -17.92
N TYR A 209 -2.07 -15.26 -17.48
CA TYR A 209 -0.98 -14.28 -17.45
C TYR A 209 0.17 -14.72 -16.55
N ILE A 210 -0.12 -15.13 -15.31
CA ILE A 210 0.89 -15.58 -14.34
C ILE A 210 1.67 -16.79 -14.88
N ASN A 211 0.97 -17.76 -15.46
CA ASN A 211 1.60 -18.99 -15.97
C ASN A 211 2.14 -18.87 -17.40
N GLY A 212 2.00 -17.71 -18.06
CA GLY A 212 2.40 -17.54 -19.46
C GLY A 212 1.65 -18.43 -20.45
N THR A 213 0.43 -18.87 -20.11
CA THR A 213 -0.40 -19.71 -20.98
C THR A 213 -1.36 -18.83 -21.79
N LYS A 214 -1.74 -19.26 -22.99
CA LYS A 214 -2.77 -18.55 -23.78
C LYS A 214 -4.14 -18.86 -23.19
N ALA A 215 -4.98 -17.83 -23.04
CA ALA A 215 -6.39 -18.02 -22.74
C ALA A 215 -7.01 -18.90 -23.83
N LYS A 216 -7.71 -19.98 -23.42
CA LYS A 216 -8.51 -20.77 -24.36
C LYS A 216 -9.78 -19.98 -24.63
N ASN A 217 -9.88 -19.42 -25.84
CA ASN A 217 -11.10 -18.81 -26.37
C ASN A 217 -12.24 -19.82 -26.44
#